data_AF-A0A1H6V529-F1
#
_entry.id   AF-A0A1H6V529-F1
#
_cell.length_a   1.000
_cell.length_b   1.000
_cell.length_c   1.000
_cell.angle_alpha   90.00
_cell.angle_beta   90.00
_cell.angle_gamma   90.00
#
_symmetry.space_group_name_H-M   'P 1'
#
loop_
_entity.id
_entity.type
_entity.pdbx_description
1 polymer ?
#
loop_
_entity_poly.entity_id
_entity_poly.type
_entity_poly.pdbx_seq_one_letter_code
_entity_poly.pdbx_strand_id
1 'polypeptide(L)'
;MLTCPLCNGALSADDRGVACTAGHRFDRARQGYLNLLPVQHKKSRDPGDNQAMVEARRRFLDGGHYAPLARRLTELAAERAPRHWLDIGCGEGYYTAQLAAALPAADGYALDISREAVKRACRRAPQLTWLVASMARVPLADASCGLLASVFSPLDWQEARRLLAPGGGLLRMGPTREHLLELRAQLYDEVREYDDAKHLSLIPPGMRLAASETLSYRLHLDNAEDRADLLAMTPHGWRASAERRAAVIAAPLEVTVAIRYDWIERN
;
A
#
# COMPACT_ATOMS: atom_id res chain seq x y z
N MET A 1 10.52 0.43 -18.69
CA MET A 1 9.19 0.60 -18.05
C MET A 1 8.97 2.00 -17.50
N LEU A 2 9.98 2.64 -16.90
CA LEU A 2 9.87 3.99 -16.34
C LEU A 2 9.60 5.07 -17.40
N THR A 3 8.76 6.05 -17.06
CA THR A 3 8.44 7.21 -17.88
C THR A 3 8.80 8.51 -17.15
N CYS A 4 9.23 9.50 -17.92
CA CYS A 4 9.64 10.80 -17.39
C CYS A 4 8.41 11.57 -16.89
N PRO A 5 8.35 11.99 -15.62
CA PRO A 5 7.19 12.70 -15.08
C PRO A 5 7.02 14.12 -15.63
N LEU A 6 7.94 14.60 -16.48
CA LEU A 6 7.92 15.93 -17.09
C LEU A 6 7.50 15.91 -18.56
N CYS A 7 7.98 14.94 -19.34
CA CYS A 7 7.70 14.86 -20.78
C CYS A 7 7.08 13.53 -21.23
N ASN A 8 6.82 12.60 -20.33
CA ASN A 8 6.31 11.24 -20.57
C ASN A 8 7.21 10.35 -21.47
N GLY A 9 8.39 10.84 -21.88
CA GLY A 9 9.37 10.04 -22.62
C GLY A 9 9.96 8.91 -21.78
N ALA A 10 10.45 7.86 -22.45
CA ALA A 10 11.08 6.73 -21.76
C ALA A 10 12.30 7.18 -20.94
N LEU A 11 12.40 6.66 -19.72
CA LEU A 11 13.57 6.82 -18.86
C LEU A 11 14.50 5.62 -19.03
N SER A 12 15.77 5.91 -19.34
CA SER A 12 16.84 4.91 -19.44
C SER A 12 17.85 5.11 -18.31
N ALA A 13 18.58 4.05 -17.97
CA ALA A 13 19.65 4.14 -16.98
C ALA A 13 20.72 5.16 -17.43
N ASP A 14 21.25 5.89 -16.46
CA ASP A 14 22.28 6.91 -16.58
C ASP A 14 23.24 6.76 -15.38
N ASP A 15 24.45 7.31 -15.46
CA ASP A 15 25.54 7.04 -14.49
C ASP A 15 25.13 7.15 -13.02
N ARG A 16 24.20 8.07 -12.69
CA ARG A 16 23.74 8.33 -11.32
C ARG A 16 22.24 8.09 -11.10
N GLY A 17 21.53 7.55 -12.08
CA GLY A 17 20.08 7.42 -11.99
C GLY A 17 19.43 7.10 -13.33
N VAL A 18 18.51 7.97 -13.76
CA VAL A 18 17.77 7.81 -15.02
C VAL A 18 17.62 9.11 -15.77
N ALA A 19 17.60 9.03 -17.10
CA ALA A 19 17.42 10.18 -17.99
C ALA A 19 16.48 9.86 -19.16
N CYS A 20 15.81 10.89 -19.69
CA CYS A 20 15.03 10.78 -20.94
C CYS A 20 15.73 11.48 -22.10
N THR A 21 15.29 11.21 -23.34
CA THR A 21 15.85 11.79 -24.57
C THR A 21 15.73 13.32 -24.66
N ALA A 22 14.77 13.91 -23.93
CA ALA A 22 14.62 15.35 -23.79
C ALA A 22 15.62 16.00 -22.80
N GLY A 23 16.54 15.22 -22.21
CA GLY A 23 17.60 15.72 -21.33
C GLY A 23 17.21 15.88 -19.85
N HIS A 24 15.97 15.53 -19.45
CA HIS A 24 15.62 15.48 -18.03
C HIS A 24 16.32 14.33 -17.33
N ARG A 25 16.87 14.59 -16.13
CA ARG A 25 17.63 13.63 -15.33
C ARG A 25 17.08 13.55 -13.91
N PHE A 26 17.10 12.35 -13.35
CA PHE A 26 16.65 12.07 -11.99
C PHE A 26 17.69 11.19 -11.30
N ASP A 27 18.36 11.75 -10.31
CA ASP A 27 19.36 11.03 -9.53
C ASP A 27 18.70 9.96 -8.66
N ARG A 28 19.38 8.81 -8.55
CA ARG A 28 19.06 7.79 -7.57
C ARG A 28 19.64 8.18 -6.23
N ALA A 29 18.79 8.25 -5.21
CA ALA A 29 19.23 8.55 -3.86
C ALA A 29 20.18 7.45 -3.34
N ARG A 30 21.05 7.79 -2.39
CA ARG A 30 21.98 6.83 -1.76
C ARG A 30 21.27 5.58 -1.20
N GLN A 31 20.03 5.72 -0.79
CA GLN A 31 19.20 4.63 -0.26
C GLN A 31 18.60 3.73 -1.34
N GLY A 32 18.66 4.11 -2.62
CA GLY A 32 18.27 3.27 -3.76
C GLY A 32 17.03 3.72 -4.54
N TYR A 33 16.24 4.66 -4.02
CA TYR A 33 15.01 5.14 -4.69
C TYR A 33 15.25 6.24 -5.74
N LEU A 34 14.31 6.34 -6.68
CA LEU A 34 14.21 7.47 -7.62
C LEU A 34 13.10 8.42 -7.14
N ASN A 35 13.40 9.71 -7.07
CA ASN A 35 12.37 10.72 -6.81
C ASN A 35 11.80 11.25 -8.12
N LEU A 36 10.64 10.73 -8.50
CA LEU A 36 9.93 11.08 -9.74
C LEU A 36 8.66 11.88 -9.45
N LEU A 37 8.57 12.53 -8.29
CA LEU A 37 7.49 13.44 -7.92
C LEU A 37 7.87 14.90 -8.26
N PRO A 38 7.29 15.51 -9.31
CA PRO A 38 7.57 16.91 -9.65
C PRO A 38 7.15 17.86 -8.54
N VAL A 39 7.94 18.91 -8.31
CA VAL A 39 7.70 19.90 -7.24
C VAL A 39 6.31 20.54 -7.35
N GLN A 40 5.87 20.82 -8.57
CA GLN A 40 4.54 21.38 -8.89
C GLN A 40 3.34 20.47 -8.55
N HIS A 41 3.60 19.20 -8.20
CA HIS A 41 2.57 18.25 -7.80
C HIS A 41 2.62 17.91 -6.30
N LYS A 42 3.47 18.60 -5.53
CA LYS A 42 3.44 18.54 -4.07
C LYS A 42 2.33 19.43 -3.53
N LYS A 43 1.18 18.83 -3.21
CA LYS A 43 0.05 19.53 -2.56
C LYS A 43 0.29 19.83 -1.07
N SER A 44 1.32 19.24 -0.45
CA SER A 44 1.75 19.49 0.93
C SER A 44 3.25 19.22 1.08
N ARG A 45 3.91 19.89 2.05
CA ARG A 45 5.30 19.61 2.44
C ARG A 45 5.42 18.31 3.24
N ASP A 46 4.34 17.88 3.91
CA ASP A 46 4.30 16.68 4.75
C ASP A 46 2.90 16.02 4.72
N PRO A 47 2.49 15.42 3.58
CA PRO A 47 1.24 14.67 3.50
C PRO A 47 1.39 13.27 4.11
N GLY A 48 0.53 12.91 5.07
CA GLY A 48 0.41 11.55 5.59
C GLY A 48 0.57 11.43 7.11
N ASP A 49 0.93 10.23 7.54
CA ASP A 49 1.13 9.87 8.95
C ASP A 49 2.39 10.53 9.53
N ASN A 50 2.34 10.99 10.79
CA ASN A 50 3.53 11.50 11.48
C ASN A 50 4.53 10.37 11.79
N GLN A 51 5.76 10.72 12.18
CA GLN A 51 6.82 9.73 12.44
C GLN A 51 6.43 8.68 13.48
N ALA A 52 5.75 9.08 14.57
CA ALA A 52 5.34 8.17 15.62
C ALA A 52 4.32 7.12 15.12
N MET A 53 3.38 7.53 14.27
CA MET A 53 2.43 6.61 13.62
C MET A 53 3.10 5.61 12.70
N VAL A 54 4.09 6.07 11.92
CA VAL A 54 4.85 5.20 11.02
C VAL A 54 5.64 4.16 11.83
N GLU A 55 6.25 4.56 12.94
CA GLU A 55 7.00 3.66 13.82
C GLU A 55 6.09 2.66 14.55
N ALA A 56 4.92 3.10 15.02
CA ALA A 56 3.90 2.22 15.59
C ALA A 56 3.40 1.18 14.58
N ARG A 57 3.02 1.62 13.36
CA ARG A 57 2.62 0.72 12.28
C ARG A 57 3.72 -0.30 12.00
N ARG A 58 4.98 0.15 11.94
CA ARG A 58 6.12 -0.73 11.70
C ARG A 58 6.26 -1.79 12.79
N ARG A 59 6.29 -1.40 14.06
CA ARG A 59 6.42 -2.34 15.19
C ARG A 59 5.28 -3.36 15.18
N PHE A 60 4.06 -2.91 14.96
CA PHE A 60 2.90 -3.79 14.91
C PHE A 60 2.97 -4.80 13.75
N LEU A 61 3.36 -4.35 12.55
CA LEU A 61 3.49 -5.23 11.39
C LEU A 61 4.68 -6.19 11.53
N ASP A 62 5.84 -5.69 11.96
CA ASP A 62 7.04 -6.50 12.20
C ASP A 62 6.85 -7.48 13.39
N GLY A 63 5.94 -7.19 14.31
CA GLY A 63 5.48 -8.10 15.37
C GLY A 63 4.65 -9.28 14.87
N GLY A 64 4.31 -9.32 13.58
CA GLY A 64 3.65 -10.46 12.94
C GLY A 64 2.13 -10.52 13.11
N HIS A 65 1.53 -9.52 13.77
CA HIS A 65 0.08 -9.47 14.02
C HIS A 65 -0.75 -9.57 12.74
N TYR A 66 -0.25 -9.02 11.63
CA TYR A 66 -0.87 -9.05 10.28
C TYR A 66 -0.15 -10.01 9.30
N ALA A 67 0.70 -10.91 9.79
CA ALA A 67 1.38 -11.90 8.94
C ALA A 67 0.43 -12.82 8.15
N PRO A 68 -0.73 -13.29 8.69
CA PRO A 68 -1.68 -14.08 7.91
C PRO A 68 -2.21 -13.33 6.68
N LEU A 69 -2.42 -12.02 6.82
CA LEU A 69 -2.91 -11.18 5.72
C LEU A 69 -1.86 -11.05 4.61
N ALA A 70 -0.62 -10.78 5.00
CA ALA A 70 0.46 -10.61 4.04
C ALA A 70 0.80 -11.92 3.33
N ARG A 71 0.74 -13.06 4.03
CA ARG A 71 0.87 -14.39 3.41
C ARG A 71 -0.20 -14.60 2.34
N ARG A 72 -1.48 -14.34 2.66
CA ARG A 72 -2.56 -14.54 1.70
C ARG A 72 -2.44 -13.63 0.48
N LEU A 73 -2.05 -12.37 0.69
CA LEU A 73 -1.72 -11.44 -0.41
C LEU A 73 -0.66 -12.03 -1.34
N THR A 74 0.41 -12.60 -0.79
CA THR A 74 1.51 -13.14 -1.59
C THR A 74 1.16 -14.41 -2.34
N GLU A 75 0.33 -15.29 -1.75
CA GLU A 75 -0.20 -16.48 -2.43
C GLU A 75 -1.03 -16.08 -3.66
N LEU A 76 -1.99 -15.16 -3.48
CA LEU A 76 -2.83 -14.65 -4.55
C LEU A 76 -2.01 -13.98 -5.66
N ALA A 77 -0.95 -13.24 -5.30
CA ALA A 77 -0.07 -12.61 -6.28
C ALA A 77 0.77 -13.65 -7.05
N ALA A 78 1.28 -14.68 -6.35
CA ALA A 78 2.08 -15.75 -6.95
C ALA A 78 1.27 -16.61 -7.93
N GLU A 79 0.00 -16.89 -7.64
CA GLU A 79 -0.92 -17.59 -8.56
C GLU A 79 -1.06 -16.90 -9.93
N ARG A 80 -0.83 -15.58 -9.99
CA ARG A 80 -0.92 -14.80 -11.25
C ARG A 80 0.39 -14.75 -12.03
N ALA A 81 1.51 -15.14 -11.40
CA ALA A 81 2.84 -15.18 -12.00
C ALA A 81 3.17 -13.96 -12.90
N PRO A 82 3.00 -12.72 -12.41
CA PRO A 82 3.22 -11.53 -13.23
C PRO A 82 4.71 -11.40 -13.61
N ARG A 83 4.99 -10.90 -14.82
CA ARG A 83 6.35 -10.50 -15.20
C ARG A 83 6.76 -9.16 -14.60
N HIS A 84 5.82 -8.24 -14.50
CA HIS A 84 6.00 -6.90 -13.93
C HIS A 84 4.87 -6.61 -12.95
N TRP A 85 5.21 -6.07 -11.79
CA TRP A 85 4.23 -5.69 -10.78
C TRP A 85 4.56 -4.37 -10.11
N LEU A 86 3.53 -3.69 -9.59
CA LEU A 86 3.65 -2.45 -8.85
C LEU A 86 2.84 -2.51 -7.55
N ASP A 87 3.45 -2.13 -6.44
CA ASP A 87 2.75 -1.78 -5.20
C ASP A 87 2.46 -0.28 -5.11
N ILE A 88 1.18 0.09 -5.08
CA ILE A 88 0.69 1.46 -5.04
C ILE A 88 0.41 1.86 -3.59
N GLY A 89 1.18 2.83 -3.08
CA GLY A 89 1.10 3.25 -1.69
C GLY A 89 1.80 2.25 -0.78
N CYS A 90 3.05 1.91 -1.13
CA CYS A 90 3.83 0.86 -0.48
C CYS A 90 4.21 1.18 0.97
N GLY A 91 4.03 2.44 1.41
CA GLY A 91 4.39 2.88 2.75
C GLY A 91 5.84 2.58 3.10
N GLU A 92 6.07 1.92 4.23
CA GLU A 92 7.40 1.53 4.68
C GLU A 92 7.83 0.13 4.22
N GLY A 93 7.08 -0.48 3.29
CA GLY A 93 7.50 -1.64 2.50
C GLY A 93 7.25 -3.02 3.12
N TYR A 94 6.44 -3.12 4.18
CA TYR A 94 6.16 -4.41 4.84
C TYR A 94 5.53 -5.45 3.90
N TYR A 95 4.44 -5.10 3.22
CA TYR A 95 3.77 -6.00 2.26
C TYR A 95 4.59 -6.15 0.97
N THR A 96 5.20 -5.06 0.50
CA THR A 96 6.05 -5.02 -0.69
C THR A 96 7.21 -5.99 -0.61
N ALA A 97 7.89 -6.08 0.54
CA ALA A 97 9.02 -6.98 0.72
C ALA A 97 8.60 -8.46 0.66
N GLN A 98 7.39 -8.78 1.15
CA GLN A 98 6.85 -10.13 1.09
C GLN A 98 6.40 -10.48 -0.33
N LEU A 99 5.79 -9.55 -1.07
CA LEU A 99 5.52 -9.70 -2.50
C LEU A 99 6.81 -9.97 -3.28
N ALA A 100 7.87 -9.21 -3.00
CA ALA A 100 9.17 -9.40 -3.64
C ALA A 100 9.79 -10.77 -3.35
N ALA A 101 9.63 -11.30 -2.13
CA ALA A 101 10.08 -12.64 -1.78
C ALA A 101 9.27 -13.74 -2.47
N ALA A 102 7.95 -13.53 -2.65
CA ALA A 102 7.06 -14.48 -3.31
C ALA A 102 7.15 -14.43 -4.86
N LEU A 103 7.63 -13.32 -5.42
CA LEU A 103 7.76 -13.09 -6.86
C LEU A 103 9.23 -12.83 -7.27
N PRO A 104 10.18 -13.74 -6.97
CA PRO A 104 11.60 -13.46 -7.12
C PRO A 104 12.06 -13.29 -8.58
N ALA A 105 11.30 -13.81 -9.53
CA ALA A 105 11.59 -13.72 -10.97
C ALA A 105 10.89 -12.52 -11.66
N ALA A 106 10.02 -11.80 -10.95
CA ALA A 106 9.26 -10.70 -11.51
C ALA A 106 9.96 -9.36 -11.25
N ASP A 107 9.91 -8.45 -12.22
CA ASP A 107 10.42 -7.09 -12.06
C ASP A 107 9.41 -6.23 -11.28
N GLY A 108 9.79 -5.87 -10.06
CA GLY A 108 8.91 -5.27 -9.07
C GLY A 108 9.18 -3.80 -8.82
N TYR A 109 8.10 -3.03 -8.74
CA TYR A 109 8.10 -1.59 -8.51
C TYR A 109 7.28 -1.28 -7.27
N ALA A 110 7.64 -0.22 -6.57
CA ALA A 110 6.90 0.21 -5.39
C ALA A 110 6.95 1.72 -5.29
N LEU A 111 5.79 2.35 -5.09
CA LEU A 111 5.70 3.80 -4.95
C LEU A 111 4.95 4.23 -3.71
N ASP A 112 5.42 5.33 -3.14
CA ASP A 112 4.67 6.12 -2.17
C ASP A 112 4.97 7.61 -2.39
N ILE A 113 4.06 8.48 -1.98
CA ILE A 113 4.28 9.93 -2.04
C ILE A 113 5.23 10.39 -0.91
N SER A 114 5.28 9.64 0.20
CA SER A 114 6.15 9.91 1.34
C SER A 114 7.58 9.47 1.07
N ARG A 115 8.46 10.46 0.89
CA ARG A 115 9.91 10.22 0.75
C ARG A 115 10.48 9.46 1.93
N GLU A 116 10.08 9.79 3.16
CA GLU A 116 10.64 9.13 4.35
C GLU A 116 10.18 7.68 4.47
N ALA A 117 8.95 7.36 4.05
CA ALA A 117 8.47 5.98 4.00
C ALA A 117 9.29 5.14 3.00
N VAL A 118 9.41 5.62 1.76
CA VAL A 118 10.19 4.95 0.69
C VAL A 118 11.66 4.78 1.10
N LYS A 119 12.27 5.80 1.68
CA LYS A 119 13.66 5.76 2.17
C LYS A 119 13.90 4.65 3.20
N ARG A 120 12.92 4.36 4.05
CA ARG A 120 12.97 3.24 5.00
C ARG A 120 12.71 1.90 4.30
N ALA A 121 11.75 1.88 3.38
CA ALA A 121 11.32 0.70 2.64
C ALA A 121 12.41 0.10 1.75
N CYS A 122 13.28 0.93 1.15
CA CYS A 122 14.34 0.51 0.23
C CYS A 122 15.24 -0.60 0.77
N ARG A 123 15.45 -0.64 2.10
CA ARG A 123 16.32 -1.65 2.73
C ARG A 123 15.66 -3.03 2.84
N ARG A 124 14.32 -3.10 2.82
CA ARG A 124 13.59 -4.36 2.98
C ARG A 124 13.68 -5.24 1.73
N ALA A 125 13.68 -4.62 0.55
CA ALA A 125 13.82 -5.32 -0.73
C ALA A 125 14.65 -4.47 -1.73
N PRO A 126 15.99 -4.47 -1.63
CA PRO A 126 16.87 -3.66 -2.46
C PRO A 126 16.81 -3.97 -3.95
N GLN A 127 16.31 -5.15 -4.32
CA GLN A 127 16.15 -5.61 -5.70
C GLN A 127 15.02 -4.88 -6.45
N LEU A 128 14.11 -4.20 -5.74
CA LEU A 128 12.98 -3.51 -6.36
C LEU A 128 13.35 -2.12 -6.87
N THR A 129 12.56 -1.62 -7.82
CA THR A 129 12.58 -0.22 -8.21
C THR A 129 11.67 0.60 -7.29
N TRP A 130 12.27 1.29 -6.33
CA TRP A 130 11.58 2.16 -5.38
C TRP A 130 11.41 3.58 -5.92
N LEU A 131 10.19 4.11 -5.81
CA LEU A 131 9.79 5.39 -6.39
C LEU A 131 9.16 6.30 -5.33
N VAL A 132 9.61 7.56 -5.28
CA VAL A 132 8.81 8.62 -4.67
C VAL A 132 7.98 9.25 -5.79
N ALA A 133 6.68 8.95 -5.82
CA ALA A 133 5.78 9.35 -6.90
C ALA A 133 4.33 9.45 -6.41
N SER A 134 3.47 10.08 -7.21
CA SER A 134 2.03 10.16 -6.94
C SER A 134 1.31 8.97 -7.57
N MET A 135 0.39 8.33 -6.85
CA MET A 135 -0.50 7.29 -7.39
C MET A 135 -1.41 7.79 -8.52
N ALA A 136 -1.60 9.11 -8.65
CA ALA A 136 -2.42 9.71 -9.71
C ALA A 136 -1.61 9.99 -10.99
N ARG A 137 -0.27 9.85 -10.94
CA ARG A 137 0.67 10.06 -12.05
C ARG A 137 1.87 9.13 -11.87
N VAL A 138 1.61 7.84 -12.05
CA VAL A 138 2.61 6.80 -11.87
C VAL A 138 3.60 6.83 -13.03
N PRO A 139 4.91 6.95 -12.77
CA PRO A 139 5.94 7.12 -13.81
C PRO A 139 6.33 5.77 -14.43
N LEU A 140 5.31 5.00 -14.84
CA LEU A 140 5.44 3.78 -15.62
C LEU A 140 4.63 3.92 -16.91
N ALA A 141 5.09 3.23 -17.95
CA ALA A 141 4.43 3.19 -19.24
C ALA A 141 3.02 2.58 -19.16
N ASP A 142 2.18 2.94 -20.12
CA ASP A 142 0.86 2.35 -20.29
C ASP A 142 0.97 0.83 -20.52
N ALA A 143 -0.03 0.07 -20.07
CA ALA A 143 -0.16 -1.36 -20.30
C ALA A 143 1.12 -2.17 -19.98
N SER A 144 1.83 -1.79 -18.92
CA SER A 144 3.15 -2.33 -18.59
C SER A 144 3.16 -3.31 -17.42
N CYS A 145 2.13 -3.31 -16.58
CA CYS A 145 2.05 -4.14 -15.37
C CYS A 145 1.07 -5.30 -15.57
N GLY A 146 1.47 -6.51 -15.15
CA GLY A 146 0.56 -7.66 -15.07
C GLY A 146 -0.20 -7.71 -13.74
N LEU A 147 0.38 -7.14 -12.68
CA LEU A 147 -0.23 -7.05 -11.36
C LEU A 147 -0.01 -5.66 -10.75
N LEU A 148 -1.08 -5.08 -10.23
CA LEU A 148 -1.00 -3.95 -9.30
C LEU A 148 -1.42 -4.45 -7.91
N ALA A 149 -0.70 -4.09 -6.87
CA ALA A 149 -1.11 -4.29 -5.48
C ALA A 149 -1.53 -2.94 -4.87
N SER A 150 -2.60 -2.94 -4.09
CA SER A 150 -3.04 -1.77 -3.31
C SER A 150 -3.51 -2.27 -1.94
N VAL A 151 -2.70 -2.01 -0.91
CA VAL A 151 -2.94 -2.51 0.44
C VAL A 151 -3.33 -1.36 1.36
N PHE A 152 -4.62 -1.26 1.68
CA PHE A 152 -5.19 -0.17 2.49
C PHE A 152 -4.90 1.24 1.95
N SER A 153 -4.47 1.35 0.69
CA SER A 153 -4.12 2.60 0.04
C SER A 153 -5.30 3.14 -0.78
N PRO A 154 -5.44 4.47 -0.90
CA PRO A 154 -6.30 5.06 -1.91
C PRO A 154 -5.84 4.65 -3.32
N LEU A 155 -6.75 4.74 -4.28
CA LEU A 155 -6.50 4.32 -5.66
C LEU A 155 -7.05 5.36 -6.64
N ASP A 156 -6.27 5.68 -7.67
CA ASP A 156 -6.79 6.31 -8.88
C ASP A 156 -7.13 5.21 -9.90
N TRP A 157 -8.42 5.01 -10.15
CA TRP A 157 -8.91 3.94 -11.01
C TRP A 157 -8.52 4.10 -12.48
N GLN A 158 -8.43 5.34 -12.97
CA GLN A 158 -8.04 5.57 -14.37
C GLN A 158 -6.55 5.30 -14.54
N GLU A 159 -5.75 5.68 -13.56
CA GLU A 159 -4.31 5.40 -13.57
C GLU A 159 -4.02 3.91 -13.41
N ALA A 160 -4.73 3.21 -12.52
CA ALA A 160 -4.65 1.76 -12.39
C ALA A 160 -4.99 1.06 -13.73
N ARG A 161 -6.07 1.49 -14.39
CA ARG A 161 -6.45 0.96 -15.71
C ARG A 161 -5.38 1.23 -16.76
N ARG A 162 -4.82 2.45 -16.80
CA ARG A 162 -3.75 2.84 -17.75
C ARG A 162 -2.54 1.92 -17.64
N LEU A 163 -2.12 1.61 -16.41
CA LEU A 163 -0.92 0.83 -16.11
C LEU A 163 -1.05 -0.67 -16.43
N LEU A 164 -2.23 -1.24 -16.19
CA LEU A 164 -2.46 -2.67 -16.38
C LEU A 164 -2.37 -3.07 -17.84
N ALA A 165 -1.61 -4.12 -18.17
CA ALA A 165 -1.70 -4.76 -19.48
C ALA A 165 -3.07 -5.44 -19.66
N PRO A 166 -3.55 -5.68 -20.89
CA PRO A 166 -4.71 -6.54 -21.13
C PRO A 166 -4.50 -7.91 -20.46
N GLY A 167 -5.50 -8.39 -19.71
CA GLY A 167 -5.41 -9.61 -18.90
C GLY A 167 -4.65 -9.47 -17.57
N GLY A 168 -4.07 -8.30 -17.28
CA GLY A 168 -3.52 -7.99 -15.97
C GLY A 168 -4.61 -7.61 -14.96
N GLY A 169 -4.27 -7.55 -13.68
CA GLY A 169 -5.25 -7.16 -12.66
C GLY A 169 -4.68 -6.44 -11.44
N LEU A 170 -5.60 -5.78 -10.74
CA LEU A 170 -5.38 -5.13 -9.45
C LEU A 170 -5.80 -6.09 -8.34
N LEU A 171 -4.86 -6.41 -7.46
CA LEU A 171 -5.08 -7.08 -6.19
C LEU A 171 -5.21 -6.03 -5.08
N ARG A 172 -6.45 -5.78 -4.66
CA ARG A 172 -6.77 -4.77 -3.65
C ARG A 172 -7.10 -5.41 -2.30
N MET A 173 -6.49 -4.94 -1.23
CA MET A 173 -6.85 -5.28 0.15
C MET A 173 -7.57 -4.11 0.83
N GLY A 174 -8.71 -4.39 1.45
CA GLY A 174 -9.47 -3.40 2.23
C GLY A 174 -10.14 -4.01 3.45
N PRO A 175 -10.38 -3.23 4.53
CA PRO A 175 -11.10 -3.73 5.69
C PRO A 175 -12.54 -4.08 5.30
N THR A 176 -13.09 -5.11 5.93
CA THR A 176 -14.54 -5.37 5.91
C THR A 176 -15.23 -4.56 7.00
N ARG A 177 -16.57 -4.58 7.00
CA ARG A 177 -17.40 -4.00 8.07
C ARG A 177 -17.13 -4.61 9.45
N GLU A 178 -16.57 -5.83 9.52
CA GLU A 178 -16.28 -6.55 10.77
C GLU A 178 -14.88 -6.24 11.32
N HIS A 179 -14.02 -5.63 10.51
CA HIS A 179 -12.64 -5.34 10.90
C HIS A 179 -12.59 -4.44 12.14
N LEU A 180 -11.89 -4.91 13.18
CA LEU A 180 -11.64 -4.23 14.44
C LEU A 180 -12.93 -3.70 15.09
N LEU A 181 -14.04 -4.42 14.95
CA LEU A 181 -15.35 -3.99 15.46
C LEU A 181 -15.33 -3.80 16.98
N GLU A 182 -14.67 -4.71 17.70
CA GLU A 182 -14.55 -4.69 19.16
C GLU A 182 -13.74 -3.48 19.64
N LEU A 183 -12.65 -3.16 18.93
CA LEU A 183 -11.88 -1.95 19.18
C LEU A 183 -12.74 -0.70 18.94
N ARG A 184 -13.46 -0.64 17.81
CA ARG A 184 -14.32 0.51 17.49
C ARG A 184 -15.42 0.71 18.52
N ALA A 185 -16.02 -0.36 19.04
CA ALA A 185 -17.04 -0.30 20.08
C ALA A 185 -16.50 0.26 21.42
N GLN A 186 -15.22 0.08 21.72
CA GLN A 186 -14.59 0.70 22.89
C GLN A 186 -14.23 2.18 22.68
N LEU A 187 -14.07 2.60 21.42
CA LEU A 187 -13.64 3.96 21.07
C LEU A 187 -14.82 4.93 20.80
N TYR A 188 -15.97 4.42 20.37
CA TYR A 188 -17.14 5.23 19.98
C TYR A 188 -18.41 4.80 20.69
N ASP A 189 -19.31 5.76 20.94
CA ASP A 189 -20.64 5.50 21.48
C ASP A 189 -21.53 4.76 20.46
N GLU A 190 -21.31 5.06 19.18
CA GLU A 190 -22.01 4.43 18.06
C GLU A 190 -21.02 4.08 16.95
N VAL A 191 -20.98 2.80 16.56
CA VAL A 191 -20.17 2.35 15.43
C VAL A 191 -20.99 2.51 14.15
N ARG A 192 -20.64 3.54 13.37
CA ARG A 192 -21.27 3.75 12.06
C ARG A 192 -21.04 2.56 11.13
N GLU A 193 -22.08 2.21 10.39
CA GLU A 193 -22.02 1.20 9.35
C GLU A 193 -21.01 1.59 8.27
N TYR A 194 -20.19 0.62 7.86
CA TYR A 194 -19.17 0.79 6.81
C TYR A 194 -19.57 -0.07 5.61
N ASP A 195 -19.94 0.59 4.50
CA ASP A 195 -20.10 -0.07 3.21
C ASP A 195 -18.72 -0.41 2.64
N ASP A 196 -18.29 -1.64 2.90
CA ASP A 196 -17.05 -2.21 2.41
C ASP A 196 -17.09 -2.52 0.91
N ALA A 197 -18.25 -2.52 0.24
CA ALA A 197 -18.42 -2.76 -1.18
C ALA A 197 -18.47 -1.48 -2.03
N LYS A 198 -18.53 -0.30 -1.41
CA LYS A 198 -18.65 1.00 -2.10
C LYS A 198 -17.67 1.19 -3.25
N HIS A 199 -16.42 0.75 -3.10
CA HIS A 199 -15.39 0.90 -4.13
C HIS A 199 -15.67 0.11 -5.41
N LEU A 200 -16.51 -0.95 -5.37
CA LEU A 200 -16.89 -1.73 -6.55
C LEU A 200 -17.65 -0.88 -7.57
N SER A 201 -18.44 0.10 -7.10
CA SER A 201 -19.13 1.05 -7.97
C SER A 201 -18.20 2.02 -8.69
N LEU A 202 -16.92 2.09 -8.29
CA LEU A 202 -15.90 2.95 -8.88
C LEU A 202 -15.07 2.22 -9.95
N ILE A 203 -15.28 0.91 -10.16
CA ILE A 203 -14.57 0.14 -11.18
C ILE A 203 -14.94 0.70 -12.57
N PRO A 204 -13.96 1.18 -13.36
CA PRO A 204 -14.24 1.83 -14.64
C PRO A 204 -14.56 0.80 -15.73
N PRO A 205 -15.21 1.22 -16.83
CA PRO A 205 -15.40 0.39 -18.01
C PRO A 205 -14.06 -0.20 -18.52
N GLY A 206 -14.10 -1.48 -18.91
CA GLY A 206 -12.92 -2.25 -19.30
C GLY A 206 -12.20 -2.94 -18.13
N MET A 207 -12.72 -2.82 -16.92
CA MET A 207 -12.30 -3.61 -15.76
C MET A 207 -13.51 -4.30 -15.12
N ARG A 208 -13.28 -5.42 -14.43
CA ARG A 208 -14.33 -6.16 -13.72
C ARG A 208 -13.79 -6.82 -12.45
N LEU A 209 -14.63 -6.94 -11.43
CA LEU A 209 -14.33 -7.83 -10.30
C LEU A 209 -14.35 -9.28 -10.81
N ALA A 210 -13.21 -9.95 -10.77
CA ALA A 210 -13.06 -11.32 -11.24
C ALA A 210 -13.02 -12.33 -10.10
N ALA A 211 -12.51 -11.96 -8.93
CA ALA A 211 -12.60 -12.75 -7.71
C ALA A 211 -12.66 -11.83 -6.48
N SER A 212 -13.30 -12.31 -5.41
CA SER A 212 -13.30 -11.65 -4.11
C SER A 212 -13.32 -12.70 -3.00
N GLU A 213 -12.49 -12.52 -1.98
CA GLU A 213 -12.47 -13.39 -0.80
C GLU A 213 -12.19 -12.57 0.46
N THR A 214 -12.58 -13.10 1.62
CA THR A 214 -12.34 -12.47 2.93
C THR A 214 -11.53 -13.42 3.80
N LEU A 215 -10.45 -12.89 4.40
CA LEU A 215 -9.72 -13.56 5.46
C LEU A 215 -10.09 -12.91 6.79
N SER A 216 -10.58 -13.73 7.72
CA SER A 216 -10.95 -13.31 9.07
C SER A 216 -10.26 -14.18 10.12
N TYR A 217 -9.74 -13.56 11.19
CA TYR A 217 -9.18 -14.25 12.35
C TYR A 217 -9.27 -13.40 13.62
N ARG A 218 -9.17 -14.05 14.78
CA ARG A 218 -9.08 -13.39 16.09
C ARG A 218 -7.64 -13.02 16.39
N LEU A 219 -7.40 -11.75 16.70
CA LEU A 219 -6.11 -11.25 17.17
C LEU A 219 -6.22 -10.93 18.66
N HIS A 220 -5.35 -11.56 19.44
CA HIS A 220 -5.23 -11.36 20.88
C HIS A 220 -4.01 -10.50 21.17
N LEU A 221 -4.20 -9.38 21.86
CA LEU A 221 -3.15 -8.41 22.20
C LEU A 221 -3.01 -8.28 23.71
N ASP A 222 -2.10 -9.06 24.30
CA ASP A 222 -1.80 -9.05 25.73
C ASP A 222 -0.81 -7.94 26.12
N ASN A 223 0.07 -7.54 25.19
CA ASN A 223 1.04 -6.46 25.40
C ASN A 223 0.39 -5.08 25.20
N ALA A 224 0.62 -4.17 26.16
CA ALA A 224 0.16 -2.79 26.09
C ALA A 224 0.73 -2.00 24.91
N GLU A 225 1.98 -2.26 24.53
CA GLU A 225 2.64 -1.63 23.37
C GLU A 225 1.93 -2.01 22.06
N ASP A 226 1.57 -3.29 21.87
CA ASP A 226 0.84 -3.73 20.67
C ASP A 226 -0.53 -3.07 20.56
N ARG A 227 -1.24 -2.91 21.69
CA ARG A 227 -2.53 -2.19 21.74
C ARG A 227 -2.35 -0.71 21.42
N ALA A 228 -1.31 -0.08 21.95
CA ALA A 228 -0.98 1.31 21.65
C ALA A 228 -0.61 1.49 20.17
N ASP A 229 0.14 0.55 19.60
CA ASP A 229 0.56 0.58 18.21
C ASP A 229 -0.63 0.37 17.25
N LEU A 230 -1.53 -0.58 17.56
CA LEU A 230 -2.79 -0.76 16.82
C LEU A 230 -3.64 0.52 16.83
N LEU A 231 -3.78 1.18 17.98
CA LEU A 231 -4.49 2.47 18.08
C LEU A 231 -3.84 3.56 17.24
N ALA A 232 -2.51 3.65 17.27
CA ALA A 232 -1.77 4.70 16.56
C ALA A 232 -1.81 4.52 15.04
N MET A 233 -1.76 3.28 14.54
CA MET A 233 -1.76 2.99 13.11
C MET A 233 -3.14 2.98 12.46
N THR A 234 -4.22 3.05 13.25
CA THR A 234 -5.61 3.11 12.77
C THR A 234 -6.16 4.54 12.85
N PRO A 235 -7.01 4.97 11.90
CA PRO A 235 -7.69 6.27 11.98
C PRO A 235 -8.59 6.41 13.22
N HIS A 236 -8.90 5.29 13.89
CA HIS A 236 -9.81 5.26 15.03
C HIS A 236 -9.20 5.83 16.31
N GLY A 237 -7.92 5.56 16.59
CA GLY A 237 -7.25 6.06 17.79
C GLY A 237 -7.24 7.60 17.88
N TRP A 238 -7.11 8.28 16.74
CA TRP A 238 -7.07 9.75 16.66
C TRP A 238 -8.40 10.42 16.97
N ARG A 239 -9.51 9.75 16.72
CA ARG A 239 -10.86 10.29 16.92
C ARG A 239 -11.43 9.97 18.31
N ALA A 240 -10.79 9.08 19.05
CA ALA A 240 -11.22 8.69 20.39
C ALA A 240 -10.74 9.68 21.46
N SER A 241 -11.40 9.70 22.62
CA SER A 241 -10.91 10.45 23.78
C SER A 241 -9.63 9.83 24.34
N ALA A 242 -8.83 10.63 25.07
CA ALA A 242 -7.64 10.13 25.74
C ALA A 242 -7.96 9.02 26.76
N GLU A 243 -9.09 9.14 27.45
CA GLU A 243 -9.60 8.16 28.40
C GLU A 243 -9.90 6.81 27.73
N ARG A 244 -10.64 6.81 26.61
CA ARG A 244 -10.95 5.57 25.88
C ARG A 244 -9.70 4.89 25.33
N ARG A 245 -8.74 5.67 24.82
CA ARG A 245 -7.44 5.13 24.42
C ARG A 245 -6.70 4.48 25.59
N ALA A 246 -6.67 5.14 26.74
CA ALA A 246 -6.02 4.62 27.94
C ALA A 246 -6.69 3.33 28.42
N ALA A 247 -8.03 3.25 28.38
CA ALA A 247 -8.78 2.06 28.75
C ALA A 247 -8.44 0.85 27.85
N VAL A 248 -8.38 1.06 26.53
CA VAL A 248 -7.94 0.02 25.58
C VAL A 248 -6.51 -0.43 25.88
N ILE A 249 -5.60 0.49 26.19
CA ILE A 249 -4.20 0.15 26.49
C ILE A 249 -4.09 -0.57 27.84
N ALA A 250 -4.97 -0.32 28.80
CA ALA A 250 -4.87 -0.85 30.16
C ALA A 250 -5.26 -2.34 30.30
N ALA A 251 -6.04 -2.89 29.38
CA ALA A 251 -6.54 -4.27 29.46
C ALA A 251 -6.24 -5.09 28.20
N PRO A 252 -6.09 -6.43 28.29
CA PRO A 252 -5.99 -7.30 27.13
C PRO A 252 -7.12 -7.04 26.12
N LEU A 253 -6.79 -7.08 24.84
CA LEU A 253 -7.72 -6.78 23.77
C LEU A 253 -7.81 -7.97 22.81
N GLU A 254 -9.02 -8.47 22.58
CA GLU A 254 -9.31 -9.42 21.52
C GLU A 254 -10.16 -8.75 20.44
N VAL A 255 -9.67 -8.76 19.19
CA VAL A 255 -10.33 -8.11 18.05
C VAL A 255 -10.43 -9.03 16.86
N THR A 256 -11.45 -8.81 16.04
CA THR A 256 -11.59 -9.44 14.74
C THR A 256 -10.76 -8.70 13.70
N VAL A 257 -9.81 -9.38 13.07
CA VAL A 257 -9.14 -8.89 11.86
C VAL A 257 -9.83 -9.51 10.65
N ALA A 258 -10.67 -8.75 9.95
CA ALA A 258 -11.38 -9.21 8.75
C ALA A 258 -11.09 -8.32 7.52
N ILE A 259 -10.35 -8.85 6.54
CA ILE A 259 -9.88 -8.12 5.36
C ILE A 259 -10.38 -8.81 4.09
N ARG A 260 -10.88 -8.00 3.14
CA ARG A 260 -11.29 -8.46 1.80
C ARG A 260 -10.15 -8.27 0.80
N TYR A 261 -9.96 -9.27 -0.05
CA TYR A 261 -9.07 -9.27 -1.20
C TYR A 261 -9.93 -9.28 -2.45
N ASP A 262 -9.79 -8.26 -3.28
CA ASP A 262 -10.48 -8.16 -4.56
C ASP A 262 -9.46 -8.30 -5.69
N TRP A 263 -9.70 -9.23 -6.61
CA TRP A 263 -8.99 -9.30 -7.89
C TRP A 263 -9.85 -8.63 -8.96
N ILE A 264 -9.37 -7.48 -9.44
CA ILE A 264 -10.07 -6.68 -10.45
C ILE A 264 -9.26 -6.74 -11.73
N GLU A 265 -9.79 -7.43 -12.73
CA GLU A 265 -9.11 -7.71 -13.99
C GLU A 265 -9.39 -6.62 -15.02
N ARG A 266 -8.38 -6.27 -15.83
CA ARG A 266 -8.53 -5.47 -17.03
C ARG A 266 -8.76 -6.40 -18.21
N ASN A 267 -9.88 -6.20 -18.90
CA ASN A 267 -10.24 -6.93 -20.13
C ASN A 267 -9.26 -6.66 -21.27
#